data_AF-A0A937RLW3-F1
#
_entry.id   AF-A0A937RLW3-F1
#
_cell.length_a   1.000
_cell.length_b   1.000
_cell.length_c   1.000
_cell.angle_alpha   90.00
_cell.angle_beta   90.00
_cell.angle_gamma   90.00
#
_symmetry.space_group_name_H-M   'P 1'
#
loop_
_entity.id
_entity.type
_entity.pdbx_description
1 polymer ?
#
loop_
_entity_poly.entity_id
_entity_poly.type
_entity_poly.pdbx_seq_one_letter_code
_entity_poly.pdbx_strand_id
1 'polypeptide(L)'
;MRAQFVTDDSAVVLMHYTGLVQQTAAFTAAAAADRPTDWADQYMRLAISFDTGDRRYAWLNTSLFVAAGRLEGTGRIEYAVLRVA
;
A
#
# COMPACT_ATOMS: atom_id res chain seq x y z
N MET A 1 -0.93 -4.46 -9.30
CA MET A 1 0.20 -3.55 -9.61
C MET A 1 1.50 -4.16 -9.08
N ARG A 2 2.64 -3.72 -9.61
CA ARG A 2 3.97 -4.06 -9.11
C ARG A 2 4.74 -2.79 -8.80
N ALA A 3 5.51 -2.78 -7.72
CA ALA A 3 6.42 -1.71 -7.38
C ALA A 3 7.70 -2.31 -6.79
N GLN A 4 8.84 -1.68 -7.07
CA GLN A 4 10.12 -2.07 -6.53
C GLN A 4 10.63 -0.94 -5.63
N PHE A 5 11.23 -1.30 -4.51
CA PHE A 5 11.92 -0.35 -3.65
C PHE A 5 13.25 -0.93 -3.17
N VAL A 6 14.15 -0.02 -2.84
CA VAL A 6 15.44 -0.30 -2.24
C VAL A 6 15.38 0.26 -0.83
N THR A 7 15.64 -0.60 0.14
CA THR A 7 15.79 -0.22 1.55
C THR A 7 17.03 0.64 1.75
N ASP A 8 17.09 1.38 2.85
CA ASP A 8 18.28 2.16 3.23
C ASP A 8 19.53 1.28 3.43
N ASP A 9 19.33 0.01 3.79
CA ASP A 9 20.36 -1.02 3.91
C ASP A 9 20.55 -1.88 2.64
N SER A 10 20.13 -1.34 1.49
CA SER A 10 20.41 -1.81 0.11
C SER A 10 19.76 -3.15 -0.30
N ALA A 11 18.83 -3.69 0.48
CA ALA A 11 18.02 -4.82 0.04
C ALA A 11 17.00 -4.36 -1.01
N VAL A 12 16.92 -5.10 -2.12
CA VAL A 12 15.92 -4.92 -3.16
C VAL A 12 14.67 -5.74 -2.79
N VAL A 13 13.51 -5.09 -2.79
CA VAL A 13 12.22 -5.73 -2.51
C VAL A 13 11.24 -5.42 -3.63
N LEU A 14 10.60 -6.46 -4.14
CA LEU A 14 9.51 -6.37 -5.09
C LEU A 14 8.20 -6.53 -4.34
N MET A 15 7.30 -5.57 -4.48
CA MET A 15 5.95 -5.61 -3.95
C MET A 15 4.97 -5.91 -5.08
N HIS A 16 4.15 -6.94 -4.86
CA HIS A 16 3.03 -7.33 -5.68
C HIS A 16 1.75 -7.09 -4.91
N TYR A 17 0.82 -6.33 -5.48
CA TYR A 17 -0.43 -6.09 -4.79
C TYR A 17 -1.63 -6.01 -5.72
N THR A 18 -2.77 -6.38 -5.16
CA THR A 18 -4.10 -6.22 -5.76
C THR A 18 -5.04 -5.74 -4.67
N GLY A 19 -6.11 -5.06 -5.04
CA GLY A 19 -7.01 -4.50 -4.06
C GLY A 19 -8.28 -3.93 -4.64
N LEU A 20 -9.19 -3.57 -3.74
CA LEU A 20 -10.39 -2.82 -4.05
C LEU A 20 -10.18 -1.37 -3.65
N VAL A 21 -10.48 -0.46 -4.58
CA VAL A 21 -10.53 0.99 -4.34
C VAL A 21 -11.93 1.46 -4.66
N GLN A 22 -12.69 1.83 -3.64
CA GLN A 22 -13.99 2.47 -3.84
C GLN A 22 -13.78 3.97 -4.08
N GLN A 23 -14.28 4.47 -5.21
CA GLN A 23 -14.31 5.91 -5.50
C GLN A 23 -15.55 6.54 -4.84
N THR A 24 -15.46 6.83 -3.55
CA THR A 24 -16.51 7.53 -2.81
C THR A 24 -16.59 9.01 -3.24
N ALA A 25 -17.72 9.67 -2.97
CA ALA A 25 -17.84 11.11 -3.23
C ALA A 25 -16.77 11.93 -2.47
N ALA A 26 -16.44 11.53 -1.23
CA ALA A 26 -15.39 12.13 -0.43
C ALA A 26 -14.01 11.95 -1.09
N PHE A 27 -13.68 10.75 -1.57
CA PHE A 27 -12.44 10.50 -2.31
C PHE A 27 -12.31 11.35 -3.57
N THR A 28 -13.35 11.38 -4.40
CA THR A 28 -13.34 12.16 -5.64
C THR A 28 -13.20 13.66 -5.36
N ALA A 29 -13.90 14.18 -4.34
CA ALA A 29 -13.80 15.59 -3.95
C ALA A 29 -12.40 15.92 -3.37
N ALA A 30 -11.82 15.03 -2.57
CA ALA A 30 -10.49 15.20 -2.02
C ALA A 30 -9.41 15.18 -3.13
N ALA A 31 -9.52 14.26 -4.09
CA ALA A 31 -8.64 14.20 -5.25
C ALA A 31 -8.74 15.45 -6.13
N ALA A 32 -9.95 15.96 -6.38
CA ALA A 32 -10.12 17.19 -7.16
C ALA A 32 -9.54 18.43 -6.44
N ALA A 33 -9.50 18.40 -5.11
CA ALA A 33 -9.01 19.51 -4.28
C ALA A 33 -7.54 19.34 -3.82
N ASP A 34 -6.83 18.29 -4.25
CA ASP A 34 -5.49 17.92 -3.74
C ASP A 34 -5.41 17.90 -2.20
N ARG A 35 -6.41 17.27 -1.56
CA ARG A 35 -6.48 17.13 -0.10
C ARG A 35 -6.41 15.67 0.35
N PRO A 36 -5.92 15.40 1.56
CA PRO A 36 -5.94 14.06 2.12
C PRO A 36 -7.37 13.61 2.47
N THR A 37 -7.54 12.31 2.62
CA THR A 37 -8.73 11.66 3.19
C THR A 37 -8.37 10.95 4.49
N ASP A 38 -9.34 10.77 5.39
CA ASP A 38 -9.16 9.88 6.53
C ASP A 38 -9.34 8.40 6.12
N TRP A 39 -8.85 7.48 6.95
CA TRP A 39 -8.90 6.03 6.69
C TRP A 39 -10.32 5.46 6.49
N ALA A 40 -11.33 6.12 7.06
CA ALA A 40 -12.73 5.71 6.98
C ALA A 40 -13.46 6.31 5.77
N ASP A 41 -12.96 7.40 5.18
CA ASP A 41 -13.59 8.09 4.05
C ASP A 41 -13.46 7.29 2.74
N GLN A 42 -12.52 6.35 2.70
CA GLN A 42 -12.21 5.55 1.54
C GLN A 42 -12.09 4.06 1.88
N TYR A 43 -12.93 3.25 1.24
CA TYR A 43 -12.70 1.81 1.22
C TYR A 43 -11.60 1.47 0.21
N MET A 44 -10.35 1.55 0.66
CA MET A 44 -9.19 1.05 -0.05
C MET A 44 -8.57 -0.10 0.73
N ARG A 45 -8.63 -1.33 0.19
CA ARG A 45 -8.12 -2.54 0.83
C ARG A 45 -7.28 -3.34 -0.15
N LEU A 46 -6.08 -3.72 0.27
CA LEU A 46 -5.12 -4.41 -0.60
C LEU A 46 -4.67 -5.72 0.04
N ALA A 47 -4.49 -6.75 -0.79
CA ALA A 47 -3.70 -7.92 -0.47
C ALA A 47 -2.30 -7.71 -1.09
N ILE A 48 -1.27 -7.89 -0.26
CA ILE A 48 0.11 -7.59 -0.64
C ILE A 48 0.97 -8.85 -0.44
N SER A 49 1.81 -9.12 -1.43
CA SER A 49 2.90 -10.09 -1.37
C SER A 49 4.21 -9.36 -1.66
N PHE A 50 5.28 -9.85 -1.05
CA PHE A 50 6.63 -9.32 -1.26
C PHE A 50 7.56 -10.45 -1.71
N ASP A 51 8.51 -10.09 -2.55
CA ASP A 51 9.59 -10.96 -3.01
C ASP A 51 10.93 -10.26 -2.80
N THR A 52 11.85 -10.90 -2.08
CA THR A 52 13.23 -10.43 -1.92
C THR A 52 14.22 -11.60 -1.82
N GLY A 53 15.42 -11.40 -2.34
CA GLY A 53 16.54 -12.34 -2.18
C GLY A 53 17.36 -12.12 -0.91
N ASP A 54 17.10 -11.04 -0.16
CA ASP A 54 17.90 -10.69 1.01
C ASP A 54 17.43 -11.44 2.26
N ARG A 55 18.35 -12.17 2.90
CA ARG A 55 18.05 -13.01 4.06
C ARG A 55 17.54 -12.20 5.26
N ARG A 56 17.93 -10.93 5.42
CA ARG A 56 17.44 -10.05 6.51
C ARG A 56 15.93 -9.86 6.44
N TYR A 57 15.38 -9.88 5.22
CA TYR A 57 13.96 -9.66 4.94
C TYR A 57 13.24 -10.92 4.45
N ALA A 58 13.83 -12.11 4.62
CA ALA A 58 13.25 -13.38 4.16
C ALA A 58 11.84 -13.67 4.73
N TRP A 59 11.50 -13.07 5.87
CA TRP A 59 10.17 -13.16 6.46
C TRP A 59 9.07 -12.52 5.60
N LEU A 60 9.42 -11.58 4.72
CA LEU A 60 8.49 -10.97 3.76
C LEU A 60 7.98 -11.99 2.75
N ASN A 61 8.83 -12.91 2.29
CA ASN A 61 8.48 -13.94 1.29
C ASN A 61 7.50 -14.99 1.82
N THR A 62 7.41 -15.14 3.15
CA THR A 62 6.68 -16.24 3.81
C THR A 62 5.53 -15.74 4.70
N SER A 63 5.15 -14.46 4.56
CA SER A 63 4.09 -13.83 5.34
C SER A 63 2.95 -13.33 4.46
N LEU A 64 1.74 -13.35 5.00
CA LEU A 64 0.57 -12.74 4.36
C LEU A 64 0.41 -11.30 4.86
N PHE A 65 0.11 -10.37 3.93
CA PHE A 65 -0.10 -8.97 4.26
C PHE A 65 -1.42 -8.46 3.69
N VAL A 66 -2.06 -7.62 4.49
CA VAL A 66 -3.22 -6.82 4.09
C VAL A 66 -2.93 -5.36 4.36
N ALA A 67 -3.52 -4.44 3.61
CA ALA A 67 -3.34 -3.02 3.85
C ALA A 67 -4.65 -2.24 3.73
N ALA A 68 -4.76 -1.17 4.51
CA ALA A 68 -5.69 -0.08 4.27
C ALA A 68 -4.96 1.05 3.55
N GLY A 69 -5.64 1.72 2.62
CA GLY A 69 -5.09 2.90 1.94
C GLY A 69 -5.92 4.15 2.20
N ARG A 70 -5.28 5.31 2.04
CA ARG A 70 -5.93 6.62 2.00
C ARG A 70 -5.23 7.56 1.03
N LEU A 71 -5.96 8.54 0.52
CA LEU A 71 -5.39 9.60 -0.30
C LEU A 71 -4.61 10.59 0.59
N GLU A 72 -3.43 10.99 0.14
CA GLU A 72 -2.59 12.05 0.75
C GLU A 72 -2.51 13.32 -0.15
N GLY A 73 -3.40 13.39 -1.12
CA GLY A 73 -3.45 14.36 -2.21
C GLY A 73 -3.33 13.68 -3.57
N THR A 74 -3.48 14.46 -4.63
CA THR A 74 -3.65 13.97 -6.00
C THR A 74 -2.51 13.05 -6.42
N GLY A 75 -2.84 11.80 -6.73
CA GLY A 75 -1.87 10.78 -7.16
C GLY A 75 -0.97 10.22 -6.04
N ARG A 76 -1.16 10.63 -4.79
CA ARG A 76 -0.39 10.12 -3.63
C ARG A 76 -1.29 9.29 -2.74
N ILE A 77 -0.93 8.02 -2.55
CA ILE A 77 -1.63 7.09 -1.67
C ILE A 77 -0.70 6.67 -0.55
N GLU A 78 -1.18 6.74 0.68
CA GLU A 78 -0.53 6.12 1.82
C GLU A 78 -1.17 4.76 2.11
N TYR A 79 -0.33 3.76 2.44
CA TYR A 79 -0.77 2.43 2.81
C TYR A 79 -0.33 2.08 4.23
N ALA A 80 -1.28 1.75 5.10
CA ALA A 80 -1.03 1.10 6.37
C ALA A 80 -0.99 -0.42 6.14
N VAL A 81 0.21 -0.99 6.06
CA VAL A 81 0.43 -2.42 5.76
C VAL A 81 0.54 -3.21 7.07
N LEU A 82 -0.27 -4.27 7.20
CA LEU A 82 -0.28 -5.17 8.35
C LEU A 82 0.09 -6.59 7.91
N ARG A 83 0.95 -7.23 8.70
CA ARG A 83 1.22 -8.66 8.62
C ARG A 83 0.11 -9.43 9.36
N VAL A 84 -0.43 -10.47 8.74
CA VAL A 84 -1.37 -11.39 9.40
C VAL A 84 -0.61 -12.33 10.33
N ALA A 85 -1.11 -12.50 11.55
CA ALA A 85 -0.52 -13.35 12.59
C ALA A 85 -0.98 -14.82 12.47
#